data_AF-A0A0P9DPT9-F1
#
_entry.id   AF-A0A0P9DPT9-F1
#
_cell.length_a   1.000
_cell.length_b   1.000
_cell.length_c   1.000
_cell.angle_alpha   90.00
_cell.angle_beta   90.00
_cell.angle_gamma   90.00
#
_symmetry.space_group_name_H-M   'P 1'
#
loop_
_entity.id
_entity.type
_entity.pdbx_description
1 polymer ?
#
loop_
_entity_poly.entity_id
_entity_poly.type
_entity_poly.pdbx_seq_one_letter_code
_entity_poly.pdbx_strand_id
1 'polypeptide(L)'
;MKHTKRRCILPPSLSHYQRSRAGQVAEKYVHEGRDAKDIEVDIADVVLVGLAYLNWLEKDATEAFKKLLAKHKKAIDLFKKRGR
;
A
#
# COMPACT_ATOMS: atom_id res chain seq x y z
N MET A 1 2.45 18.77 -33.75
CA MET A 1 3.39 18.28 -32.71
C MET A 1 2.73 17.12 -31.97
N LYS A 2 3.26 15.89 -32.12
CA LYS A 2 2.73 14.71 -31.44
C LYS A 2 3.33 14.69 -30.04
N HIS A 3 2.52 14.93 -29.00
CA HIS A 3 2.96 14.78 -27.62
C HIS A 3 3.21 13.29 -27.35
N THR A 4 4.47 12.87 -27.49
CA THR A 4 4.94 11.56 -27.05
C THR A 4 4.83 11.53 -25.52
N LYS A 5 3.69 11.07 -24.99
CA LYS A 5 3.54 10.67 -23.58
C LYS A 5 4.63 9.64 -23.30
N ARG A 6 5.72 10.06 -22.65
CA ARG A 6 6.68 9.17 -22.02
C ARG A 6 5.91 8.41 -20.94
N ARG A 7 5.35 7.25 -21.30
CA ARG A 7 4.84 6.29 -20.33
C ARG A 7 6.04 5.86 -19.50
N CYS A 8 6.18 6.41 -18.30
CA CYS A 8 7.05 5.83 -17.28
C CYS A 8 6.53 4.41 -17.04
N ILE A 9 7.18 3.42 -17.64
CA ILE A 9 6.86 2.01 -17.47
C ILE A 9 7.32 1.66 -16.05
N LEU A 10 6.40 1.60 -15.08
CA LEU A 10 6.73 0.99 -13.79
C LEU A 10 6.78 -0.52 -14.00
N PRO A 11 7.93 -1.17 -13.81
CA PRO A 11 8.11 -2.57 -14.15
C PRO A 11 7.40 -3.51 -13.14
N PRO A 12 7.07 -4.76 -13.55
CA PRO A 12 6.50 -5.79 -12.67
C PRO A 12 7.31 -6.05 -11.39
N SER A 13 8.61 -5.75 -11.39
CA SER A 13 9.48 -5.83 -10.22
C SER A 13 9.04 -4.93 -9.07
N LEU A 14 8.35 -3.82 -9.35
CA LEU A 14 7.87 -2.87 -8.34
C LEU A 14 6.75 -3.45 -7.47
N SER A 15 5.88 -4.31 -8.03
CA SER A 15 4.81 -4.97 -7.26
C SER A 15 5.37 -6.03 -6.29
N HIS A 16 6.43 -6.72 -6.70
CA HIS A 16 7.15 -7.65 -5.82
C HIS A 16 7.88 -6.90 -4.71
N TYR A 17 8.53 -5.79 -5.06
CA TYR A 17 9.21 -4.89 -4.13
C TYR A 17 8.26 -4.30 -3.07
N GLN A 18 7.06 -3.86 -3.46
CA GLN A 18 6.04 -3.36 -2.53
C GLN A 18 5.62 -4.41 -1.48
N ARG A 19 5.37 -5.66 -1.89
CA ARG A 19 5.01 -6.74 -0.96
C ARG A 19 6.13 -7.03 0.03
N SER A 20 7.38 -7.03 -0.44
CA SER A 20 8.54 -7.26 0.41
C SER A 20 8.76 -6.12 1.41
N ARG A 21 8.67 -4.85 0.96
CA ARG A 21 8.79 -3.66 1.83
C ARG A 21 7.69 -3.62 2.89
N ALA A 22 6.43 -3.78 2.52
CA ALA A 22 5.33 -3.78 3.49
C ALA A 22 5.49 -4.90 4.55
N GLY A 23 6.03 -6.06 4.15
CA GLY A 23 6.37 -7.15 5.07
C GLY A 23 7.48 -6.77 6.06
N GLN A 24 8.56 -6.14 5.58
CA GLN A 24 9.66 -5.69 6.44
C GLN A 24 9.21 -4.61 7.43
N VAL A 25 8.37 -3.66 7.00
CA VAL A 25 7.81 -2.65 7.92
C VAL A 25 6.92 -3.29 8.98
N ALA A 26 6.10 -4.28 8.60
CA ALA A 26 5.25 -5.00 9.54
C ALA A 26 6.07 -5.81 10.55
N GLU A 27 7.13 -6.48 10.10
CA GLU A 27 8.05 -7.23 10.96
C GLU A 27 8.75 -6.30 11.95
N LYS A 28 9.31 -5.18 11.46
CA LYS A 28 9.93 -4.13 12.28
C LYS A 28 8.97 -3.60 13.33
N TYR A 29 7.72 -3.31 12.96
CA TYR A 29 6.68 -2.89 13.91
C TYR A 29 6.37 -3.95 14.97
N VAL A 30 6.29 -5.23 14.59
CA VAL A 30 5.99 -6.33 15.53
C VAL A 30 7.12 -6.51 16.55
N HIS A 31 8.38 -6.34 16.13
CA HIS A 31 9.54 -6.53 17.00
C HIS A 31 9.90 -5.31 17.84
N GLU A 32 9.87 -4.12 17.26
CA GLU A 32 10.37 -2.88 17.87
C GLU A 32 9.25 -1.91 18.29
N GLY A 33 8.01 -2.20 17.90
CA GLY A 33 6.85 -1.40 18.27
C GLY A 33 6.75 -0.08 17.48
N ARG A 34 6.09 0.91 18.09
CA ARG A 34 5.78 2.21 17.46
C ARG A 34 6.97 3.17 17.44
N ASP A 35 7.94 2.94 18.31
CA ASP A 35 9.13 3.78 18.47
C ASP A 35 10.35 3.21 17.71
N ALA A 36 10.10 2.19 16.87
CA ALA A 36 11.09 1.63 15.98
C ALA A 36 11.71 2.73 15.13
N LYS A 37 13.05 2.73 15.06
CA LYS A 37 13.80 3.81 14.42
C LYS A 37 13.36 3.99 12.96
N ASP A 38 13.03 5.21 12.55
CA ASP A 38 12.66 5.56 11.17
C ASP A 38 11.40 4.85 10.62
N ILE A 39 10.54 4.27 11.49
CA ILE A 39 9.35 3.53 11.05
C ILE A 39 8.35 4.42 10.30
N GLU A 40 8.27 5.70 10.65
CA GLU A 40 7.47 6.70 9.96
C GLU A 40 7.96 6.94 8.52
N VAL A 41 9.28 6.89 8.31
CA VAL A 41 9.90 7.05 6.99
C VAL A 41 9.62 5.82 6.14
N ASP A 42 9.75 4.63 6.73
CA ASP A 42 9.48 3.36 6.06
C ASP A 42 7.99 3.24 5.65
N ILE A 43 7.07 3.65 6.52
CA ILE A 43 5.63 3.71 6.20
C ILE A 43 5.38 4.72 5.08
N ALA A 44 6.00 5.91 5.13
CA ALA A 44 5.83 6.93 4.12
C ALA A 44 6.31 6.46 2.73
N ASP A 45 7.43 5.73 2.66
CA ASP A 45 7.94 5.13 1.42
C ASP A 45 6.93 4.14 0.81
N VAL A 46 6.36 3.26 1.64
CA VAL A 46 5.33 2.31 1.20
C VAL A 46 4.09 3.04 0.65
N VAL A 47 3.65 4.11 1.32
CA VAL A 47 2.51 4.93 0.86
C VAL A 47 2.84 5.62 -0.46
N LEU A 48 4.00 6.25 -0.58
CA LEU A 48 4.41 6.98 -1.78
C LEU A 48 4.48 6.06 -3.00
N VAL A 49 5.09 4.89 -2.84
CA VAL A 49 5.21 3.89 -3.91
C VAL A 49 3.84 3.31 -4.28
N GLY A 50 2.93 3.13 -3.30
CA GLY A 50 1.54 2.75 -3.54
C GLY A 50 0.76 3.78 -4.37
N LEU A 51 0.87 5.07 -4.02
CA LEU A 51 0.24 6.17 -4.75
C LEU A 51 0.80 6.30 -6.18
N ALA A 52 2.11 6.17 -6.34
CA ALA A 52 2.74 6.16 -7.66
C ALA A 52 2.19 5.04 -8.55
N TYR A 53 1.92 3.86 -7.96
CA TYR A 53 1.35 2.73 -8.69
C TYR A 53 -0.12 2.93 -9.06
N LEU A 54 -0.92 3.53 -8.16
CA LEU A 54 -2.31 3.90 -8.48
C LEU A 54 -2.39 4.93 -9.60
N ASN A 55 -1.49 5.92 -9.56
CA ASN A 55 -1.36 6.90 -10.64
C ASN A 55 -0.95 6.24 -11.96
N TRP A 56 -0.02 5.29 -11.94
CA TRP A 56 0.35 4.51 -13.13
C TRP A 56 -0.80 3.69 -13.71
N LEU A 57 -1.65 3.14 -12.85
CA LEU A 57 -2.87 2.43 -13.25
C LEU A 57 -4.02 3.36 -13.69
N GLU A 58 -3.79 4.67 -13.69
CA GLU A 58 -4.79 5.71 -13.94
C GLU A 58 -6.03 5.53 -13.02
N LYS A 59 -5.80 5.18 -11.75
CA LYS A 59 -6.84 4.99 -10.74
C LYS A 59 -6.79 6.10 -9.70
N ASP A 60 -7.98 6.60 -9.36
CA ASP A 60 -8.14 7.54 -8.24
C ASP A 60 -7.82 6.86 -6.91
N ALA A 61 -6.90 7.46 -6.16
CA ALA A 61 -6.43 6.89 -4.90
C ALA A 61 -7.50 6.93 -3.80
N THR A 62 -8.34 7.96 -3.80
CA THR A 62 -9.42 8.13 -2.82
C THR A 62 -10.47 7.02 -2.97
N GLU A 63 -10.87 6.73 -4.21
CA GLU A 63 -11.82 5.66 -4.51
C GLU A 63 -11.24 4.26 -4.25
N ALA A 64 -9.96 4.05 -4.57
CA ALA A 64 -9.26 2.81 -4.21
C ALA A 64 -9.21 2.61 -2.68
N PHE A 65 -8.91 3.67 -1.93
CA PHE A 65 -8.85 3.66 -0.48
C PHE A 65 -10.22 3.39 0.15
N LYS A 66 -11.30 4.05 -0.32
CA LYS A 66 -12.68 3.79 0.16
C LYS A 66 -13.10 2.33 -0.04
N LYS A 67 -12.79 1.74 -1.20
CA LYS A 67 -13.07 0.33 -1.49
C LYS A 67 -12.30 -0.61 -0.57
N LEU A 68 -11.03 -0.30 -0.30
CA LEU A 68 -10.20 -1.06 0.62
C LEU A 68 -10.74 -0.99 2.06
N LEU A 69 -11.11 0.21 2.54
CA LEU A 69 -11.73 0.39 3.85
C LEU A 69 -13.04 -0.40 4.00
N ALA A 70 -13.89 -0.38 2.98
CA ALA A 70 -15.14 -1.14 2.99
C ALA A 70 -14.87 -2.66 3.09
N LYS A 71 -13.86 -3.18 2.39
CA LYS A 71 -13.44 -4.58 2.51
C LYS A 71 -12.92 -4.91 3.91
N HIS A 72 -12.06 -4.06 4.49
CA HIS A 72 -11.56 -4.25 5.84
C HIS A 72 -12.68 -4.24 6.89
N LYS A 73 -13.62 -3.29 6.82
CA LYS A 73 -14.79 -3.26 7.71
C LYS A 73 -15.59 -4.57 7.63
N LYS A 74 -15.89 -5.04 6.41
CA LYS A 74 -16.58 -6.34 6.22
C LYS A 74 -15.79 -7.51 6.82
N ALA A 75 -14.48 -7.53 6.67
CA ALA A 75 -13.64 -8.59 7.23
C ALA A 75 -13.65 -8.58 8.77
N ILE A 76 -13.58 -7.39 9.39
CA ILE A 76 -13.70 -7.23 10.85
C ILE A 76 -15.08 -7.68 11.34
N ASP A 77 -16.16 -7.30 10.66
CA ASP A 77 -17.51 -7.70 11.02
C ASP A 77 -17.71 -9.22 10.91
N LEU A 78 -17.13 -9.86 9.89
CA LEU A 78 -17.13 -11.31 9.75
C LEU A 78 -16.31 -11.99 10.86
N PHE A 79 -15.17 -11.43 11.23
CA PHE A 79 -14.35 -11.94 12.34
C PHE A 79 -15.10 -11.88 13.66
N LYS A 80 -15.75 -10.74 13.97
CA LYS A 80 -16.62 -10.58 15.16
C LYS A 80 -17.78 -11.57 15.19
N LYS A 81 -18.37 -11.90 14.04
CA LYS A 81 -19.46 -12.89 13.95
C LYS A 81 -18.99 -14.34 14.09
N ARG A 82 -17.72 -14.62 13.78
CA ARG A 82 -17.12 -15.96 13.86
C ARG A 82 -16.49 -16.28 15.22
N GLY A 83 -16.20 -15.28 16.05
CA GLY A 83 -15.75 -15.46 17.43
C GLY A 83 -16.87 -15.83 18.41
N ARG A 84 -17.58 -16.94 18.14
CA ARG A 84 -18.29 -17.74 19.16
C ARG A 84 -17.39 -18.88 19.59
#